data_AF-A0A143PK94-F1
#
_entry.id   AF-A0A143PK94-F1
#
_cell.length_a   1.000
_cell.length_b   1.000
_cell.length_c   1.000
_cell.angle_alpha   90.00
_cell.angle_beta   90.00
_cell.angle_gamma   90.00
#
_symmetry.space_group_name_H-M   'P 1'
#
loop_
_entity.id
_entity.type
_entity.pdbx_description
1 polymer ?
#
loop_
_entity_poly.entity_id
_entity_poly.type
_entity_poly.pdbx_seq_one_letter_code
_entity_poly.pdbx_strand_id
1 'polypeptide(L)'
;MRMGSEWGAMLVAAVVTAGATSAVVLAQAPAPKTYTATATVKTAGGASLTAPVTITVSRWTTDAERTAAMAALKKGDAALKSALDGMPATGTIQVGGRSTPLHYARTLSTGSGMLVTVVATQPIAFLGAGMPEQKPKTGYQYAFATFEVDGSGKGVAGDLAPAAKLKLGPGDAVVVDDYGVEAVRLTAISSK
;
A
#
# COMPACT_ATOMS: atom_id res chain seq x y z
N MET A 1 -47.58 43.28 -58.52
CA MET A 1 -47.79 42.49 -59.76
C MET A 1 -46.66 41.47 -59.85
N ARG A 2 -47.00 40.26 -60.29
CA ARG A 2 -46.20 39.05 -60.35
C ARG A 2 -44.76 39.21 -60.88
N MET A 3 -43.84 38.51 -60.19
CA MET A 3 -42.91 37.51 -60.73
C MET A 3 -41.76 37.98 -61.66
N GLY A 4 -40.54 37.76 -61.19
CA GLY A 4 -39.32 37.71 -62.00
C GLY A 4 -38.42 36.64 -61.39
N SER A 5 -38.31 35.52 -62.10
CA SER A 5 -37.82 34.21 -61.67
C SER A 5 -36.32 34.01 -61.87
N GLU A 6 -35.82 32.99 -61.17
CA GLU A 6 -34.57 32.23 -61.39
C GLU A 6 -33.32 33.05 -61.07
N TRP A 7 -32.22 32.57 -60.49
CA TRP A 7 -31.32 31.42 -60.72
C TRP A 7 -30.79 31.00 -59.31
N GLY A 8 -30.47 29.78 -58.91
CA GLY A 8 -30.16 28.51 -59.55
C GLY A 8 -29.31 27.71 -58.53
N ALA A 9 -29.30 26.38 -58.70
CA ALA A 9 -28.36 25.41 -58.10
C ALA A 9 -28.52 25.12 -56.57
N MET A 10 -29.00 23.91 -56.20
CA MET A 10 -28.19 22.70 -55.90
C MET A 10 -27.42 22.84 -54.57
N LEU A 11 -27.30 21.87 -53.67
CA LEU A 11 -27.71 20.48 -53.55
C LEU A 11 -27.32 20.04 -52.12
N VAL A 12 -27.62 18.79 -51.80
CA VAL A 12 -26.99 17.93 -50.78
C VAL A 12 -27.68 17.91 -49.42
N ALA A 13 -28.57 16.92 -49.29
CA ALA A 13 -28.99 16.35 -48.01
C ALA A 13 -27.79 15.65 -47.34
N ALA A 14 -27.45 16.05 -46.12
CA ALA A 14 -26.51 15.35 -45.26
C ALA A 14 -27.27 14.64 -44.14
N VAL A 15 -27.30 13.31 -44.20
CA VAL A 15 -27.72 12.41 -43.12
C VAL A 15 -26.70 12.55 -41.97
N VAL A 16 -27.15 13.01 -40.80
CA VAL A 16 -26.35 13.04 -39.58
C VAL A 16 -26.59 11.73 -38.83
N THR A 17 -25.66 10.79 -38.94
CA THR A 17 -25.60 9.59 -38.09
C THR A 17 -25.10 9.97 -36.70
N ALA A 18 -25.94 9.79 -35.68
CA ALA A 18 -25.59 9.96 -34.27
C ALA A 18 -24.64 8.85 -33.81
N GLY A 19 -23.36 9.18 -33.60
CA GLY A 19 -22.38 8.30 -32.95
C GLY A 19 -22.46 8.44 -31.43
N ALA A 20 -22.85 7.36 -30.74
CA ALA A 20 -22.77 7.26 -29.29
C ALA A 20 -21.31 7.10 -28.85
N THR A 21 -20.71 8.17 -28.33
CA THR A 21 -19.38 8.08 -27.69
C THR A 21 -19.55 7.55 -26.26
N SER A 22 -19.21 6.27 -26.05
CA SER A 22 -19.04 5.72 -24.70
C SER A 22 -17.88 6.43 -24.01
N ALA A 23 -18.18 7.27 -23.02
CA ALA A 23 -17.16 7.85 -22.15
C ALA A 23 -16.55 6.73 -21.31
N VAL A 24 -15.34 6.30 -21.67
CA VAL A 24 -14.51 5.45 -20.81
C VAL A 24 -14.14 6.29 -19.59
N VAL A 25 -14.83 6.05 -18.47
CA VAL A 25 -14.40 6.57 -17.18
C VAL A 25 -13.09 5.86 -16.83
N LEU A 26 -11.97 6.50 -17.18
CA LEU A 26 -10.67 6.14 -16.64
C LEU A 26 -10.75 6.37 -15.13
N ALA A 27 -10.95 5.30 -14.36
CA ALA A 27 -10.82 5.32 -12.92
C ALA A 27 -9.43 5.88 -12.60
N GLN A 28 -9.39 7.11 -12.10
CA GLN A 28 -8.14 7.75 -11.68
C GLN A 28 -7.49 6.82 -10.66
N ALA A 29 -6.28 6.33 -10.95
CA ALA A 29 -5.52 5.56 -9.99
C ALA A 29 -5.45 6.38 -8.68
N PRO A 30 -5.75 5.78 -7.51
CA PRO A 30 -5.73 6.51 -6.26
C PRO A 30 -4.41 7.25 -6.11
N ALA A 31 -4.48 8.56 -5.85
CA ALA A 31 -3.29 9.38 -5.70
C ALA A 31 -2.35 8.75 -4.65
N PRO A 32 -1.02 8.89 -4.82
CA PRO A 32 -0.07 8.43 -3.83
C PRO A 32 -0.45 8.93 -2.44
N LYS A 33 -0.52 8.03 -1.45
CA LYS A 33 -0.79 8.38 -0.05
C LYS A 33 0.48 8.30 0.76
N THR A 34 0.77 9.33 1.55
CA THR A 34 1.89 9.31 2.49
C THR A 34 1.37 9.26 3.92
N TYR A 35 1.94 8.39 4.73
CA TYR A 35 1.68 8.27 6.15
C TYR A 35 2.94 8.56 6.93
N THR A 36 2.83 9.33 8.00
CA THR A 36 3.92 9.58 8.93
C THR A 36 3.56 9.01 10.29
N ALA A 37 4.53 8.43 10.99
CA ALA A 37 4.36 7.90 12.34
C ALA A 37 5.69 7.99 13.12
N THR A 38 5.64 7.71 14.41
CA THR A 38 6.81 7.52 15.26
C THR A 38 6.89 6.06 15.70
N ALA A 39 7.96 5.37 15.32
CA ALA A 39 8.30 4.06 15.85
C ALA A 39 8.86 4.20 17.27
N THR A 40 8.34 3.41 18.21
CA THR A 40 8.77 3.40 19.62
C THR A 40 9.09 1.98 20.05
N VAL A 41 10.25 1.78 20.70
CA VAL A 41 10.67 0.50 21.28
C VAL A 41 11.12 0.73 22.72
N LYS A 42 10.73 -0.16 23.62
CA LYS A 42 11.26 -0.20 24.98
C LYS A 42 12.49 -1.10 25.03
N THR A 43 13.58 -0.58 25.58
CA THR A 43 14.79 -1.35 25.82
C THR A 43 14.67 -2.16 27.11
N ALA A 44 15.49 -3.20 27.26
CA ALA A 44 15.54 -4.00 28.49
C ALA A 44 15.87 -3.18 29.75
N GLY A 45 16.52 -2.01 29.59
CA GLY A 45 16.81 -1.05 30.67
C GLY A 45 15.69 -0.06 30.95
N GLY A 46 14.51 -0.19 30.34
CA GLY A 46 13.35 0.69 30.55
C GLY A 46 13.37 2.00 29.76
N ALA A 47 14.47 2.35 29.11
CA ALA A 47 14.55 3.51 28.22
C ALA A 47 13.74 3.27 26.94
N SER A 48 13.03 4.30 26.48
CA SER A 48 12.28 4.27 25.22
C SER A 48 13.11 4.91 24.11
N LEU A 49 13.31 4.18 23.02
CA LEU A 49 13.95 4.68 21.81
C LEU A 49 12.87 4.98 20.77
N THR A 50 13.06 6.06 20.01
CA THR A 50 12.12 6.47 18.96
C THR A 50 12.81 6.73 17.63
N ALA A 51 12.09 6.50 16.53
CA ALA A 51 12.53 6.81 15.18
C ALA A 51 11.35 7.30 14.32
N PRO A 52 11.53 8.33 13.46
CA PRO A 52 10.49 8.74 12.54
C PRO A 52 10.25 7.67 11.47
N VAL A 53 9.00 7.47 11.11
CA VAL A 53 8.56 6.54 10.06
C VAL A 53 7.78 7.32 9.00
N THR A 54 8.11 7.11 7.74
CA THR A 54 7.37 7.64 6.59
C THR A 54 7.04 6.49 5.64
N ILE A 55 5.76 6.27 5.37
CA ILE A 55 5.27 5.24 4.46
C ILE A 55 4.61 5.94 3.29
N THR A 56 5.17 5.80 2.11
CA THR A 56 4.58 6.30 0.87
C THR A 56 4.01 5.13 0.11
N VAL A 57 2.72 5.19 -0.20
CA VAL A 57 2.01 4.21 -1.04
C VAL A 57 1.72 4.88 -2.37
N SER A 58 2.45 4.52 -3.41
CA SER A 58 2.29 5.03 -4.77
C SER A 58 1.16 4.33 -5.53
N ARG A 59 0.88 3.07 -5.18
CA ARG A 59 -0.24 2.29 -5.73
C ARG A 59 -0.71 1.25 -4.72
N TRP A 60 -1.99 0.90 -4.79
CA TRP A 60 -2.56 -0.18 -3.99
C TRP A 60 -2.44 -1.52 -4.71
N THR A 61 -2.23 -2.58 -3.95
CA THR A 61 -2.26 -3.97 -4.43
C THR A 61 -3.66 -4.33 -4.89
N THR A 62 -3.77 -4.83 -6.12
CA THR A 62 -5.04 -5.28 -6.71
C THR A 62 -5.53 -6.58 -6.07
N ASP A 63 -6.80 -6.93 -6.29
CA ASP A 63 -7.33 -8.21 -5.80
C ASP A 63 -6.68 -9.43 -6.44
N ALA A 64 -6.28 -9.33 -7.72
CA ALA A 64 -5.55 -10.38 -8.41
C ALA A 64 -4.17 -10.61 -7.80
N GLU A 65 -3.41 -9.53 -7.56
CA GLU A 65 -2.10 -9.60 -6.90
C GLU A 65 -2.21 -10.12 -5.47
N ARG A 66 -3.22 -9.68 -4.73
CA ARG A 66 -3.49 -10.18 -3.38
C ARG A 66 -3.79 -11.67 -3.41
N THR A 67 -4.64 -12.13 -4.34
CA THR A 67 -4.95 -13.56 -4.51
C THR A 67 -3.69 -14.36 -4.83
N ALA A 68 -2.83 -13.86 -5.71
CA ALA A 68 -1.55 -14.48 -6.05
C ALA A 68 -0.60 -14.56 -4.83
N ALA A 69 -0.48 -13.47 -4.06
CA ALA A 69 0.29 -13.45 -2.82
C ALA A 69 -0.26 -14.47 -1.79
N MET A 70 -1.58 -14.59 -1.65
CA MET A 70 -2.17 -15.53 -0.70
C MET A 70 -1.94 -16.97 -1.15
N ALA A 71 -2.11 -17.26 -2.44
CA ALA A 71 -1.81 -18.57 -3.01
C ALA A 71 -0.33 -18.94 -2.89
N ALA A 72 0.57 -17.97 -3.03
CA ALA A 72 1.99 -18.15 -2.83
C ALA A 72 2.33 -18.40 -1.35
N LEU A 73 1.69 -17.69 -0.42
CA LEU A 73 1.87 -17.89 1.01
C LEU A 73 1.42 -19.30 1.46
N LYS A 74 0.38 -19.88 0.84
CA LYS A 74 -0.02 -21.29 1.06
C LYS A 74 1.09 -22.28 0.67
N LYS A 75 1.96 -21.92 -0.27
CA LYS A 75 3.11 -22.73 -0.71
C LYS A 75 4.36 -22.50 0.15
N GLY A 76 4.32 -21.54 1.08
CA GLY A 76 5.41 -21.22 2.00
C GLY A 76 6.17 -19.93 1.65
N ASP A 77 7.11 -19.57 2.52
CA ASP A 77 7.79 -18.27 2.50
C ASP A 77 8.55 -17.99 1.19
N ALA A 78 9.23 -18.98 0.62
CA ALA A 78 10.00 -18.79 -0.61
C ALA A 78 9.10 -18.44 -1.82
N ALA A 79 7.93 -19.08 -1.89
CA ALA A 79 6.95 -18.78 -2.92
C ALA A 79 6.34 -17.39 -2.73
N LEU A 80 6.01 -17.00 -1.49
CA LEU A 80 5.56 -15.64 -1.19
C LEU A 80 6.61 -14.61 -1.61
N LYS A 81 7.88 -14.83 -1.28
CA LYS A 81 8.97 -13.90 -1.65
C LYS A 81 9.06 -13.73 -3.15
N SER A 82 9.10 -14.84 -3.90
CA SER A 82 9.11 -14.82 -5.36
C SER A 82 7.89 -14.09 -5.95
N ALA A 83 6.71 -14.32 -5.40
CA ALA A 83 5.49 -13.65 -5.84
C ALA A 83 5.51 -12.13 -5.58
N LEU A 84 5.96 -11.70 -4.40
CA LEU A 84 6.05 -10.28 -4.06
C LEU A 84 7.18 -9.57 -4.83
N ASP A 85 8.35 -10.19 -4.99
CA ASP A 85 9.46 -9.64 -5.77
C ASP A 85 9.10 -9.50 -7.26
N GLY A 86 8.18 -10.34 -7.77
CA GLY A 86 7.63 -10.23 -9.11
C GLY A 86 6.52 -9.18 -9.27
N MET A 87 6.01 -8.61 -8.18
CA MET A 87 5.00 -7.54 -8.22
C MET A 87 5.64 -6.17 -8.40
N PRO A 88 4.97 -5.24 -9.10
CA PRO A 88 5.42 -3.85 -9.15
C PRO A 88 5.45 -3.26 -7.74
N ALA A 89 6.44 -2.41 -7.49
CA ALA A 89 6.54 -1.72 -6.20
C ALA A 89 5.27 -0.90 -5.92
N THR A 90 4.74 -1.05 -4.70
CA THR A 90 3.57 -0.33 -4.20
C THR A 90 3.93 0.98 -3.51
N GLY A 91 5.22 1.21 -3.25
CA GLY A 91 5.73 2.43 -2.64
C GLY A 91 7.00 2.16 -1.83
N THR A 92 7.18 2.90 -0.74
CA THR A 92 8.37 2.80 0.12
C THR A 92 8.01 2.97 1.60
N ILE A 93 8.70 2.23 2.46
CA ILE A 93 8.73 2.48 3.89
C ILE A 93 10.11 3.01 4.28
N GLN A 94 10.14 4.18 4.89
CA GLN A 94 11.33 4.79 5.44
C GLN A 94 11.24 4.80 6.95
N VAL A 95 12.29 4.30 7.62
CA VAL A 95 12.43 4.35 9.08
C VAL A 95 13.78 4.96 9.40
N GLY A 96 13.77 6.09 10.10
CA GLY A 96 14.96 6.92 10.28
C GLY A 96 15.57 7.30 8.91
N GLY A 97 16.81 6.90 8.68
CA GLY A 97 17.56 7.17 7.44
C GLY A 97 17.51 6.05 6.38
N ARG A 98 16.78 4.96 6.61
CA ARG A 98 16.72 3.83 5.66
C ARG A 98 15.37 3.74 4.98
N SER A 99 15.38 3.57 3.66
CA SER A 99 14.20 3.39 2.83
C SER A 99 14.21 2.01 2.18
N THR A 100 13.07 1.33 2.23
CA THR A 100 12.86 -0.02 1.69
C THR A 100 11.65 -0.01 0.76
N PRO A 101 11.74 -0.60 -0.45
CA PRO A 101 10.59 -0.71 -1.34
C PRO A 101 9.49 -1.61 -0.78
N LEU A 102 8.25 -1.19 -0.96
CA LEU A 102 7.05 -1.98 -0.67
C LEU A 102 6.61 -2.69 -1.95
N HIS A 103 6.15 -3.93 -1.82
CA HIS A 103 5.56 -4.70 -2.93
C HIS A 103 4.11 -5.11 -2.64
N TYR A 104 3.65 -4.87 -1.41
CA TYR A 104 2.26 -5.06 -1.03
C TYR A 104 1.79 -3.84 -0.24
N ALA A 105 0.65 -3.28 -0.61
CA ALA A 105 -0.03 -2.24 0.15
C ALA A 105 -1.53 -2.41 -0.04
N ARG A 106 -2.30 -2.52 1.04
CA ARG A 106 -3.75 -2.68 0.98
C ARG A 106 -4.43 -1.91 2.11
N THR A 107 -5.63 -1.43 1.82
CA THR A 107 -6.55 -0.91 2.83
C THR A 107 -7.71 -1.87 3.03
N LEU A 108 -8.13 -2.03 4.27
CA LEU A 108 -9.39 -2.67 4.62
C LEU A 108 -10.26 -1.64 5.34
N SER A 109 -11.48 -1.41 4.84
CA SER A 109 -12.42 -0.52 5.53
C SER A 109 -12.77 -1.10 6.90
N THR A 110 -12.65 -0.28 7.93
CA THR A 110 -13.14 -0.55 9.28
C THR A 110 -14.36 0.32 9.52
N GLY A 111 -15.21 -0.02 10.51
CA GLY A 111 -16.44 0.74 10.77
C GLY A 111 -16.20 2.24 11.03
N SER A 112 -15.01 2.62 11.47
CA SER A 112 -14.61 4.00 11.82
C SER A 112 -13.49 4.58 10.93
N GLY A 113 -12.98 3.83 9.95
CA GLY A 113 -11.81 4.24 9.18
C GLY A 113 -11.29 3.18 8.23
N MET A 114 -9.97 3.06 8.13
CA MET A 114 -9.30 2.04 7.34
C MET A 114 -8.10 1.47 8.08
N LEU A 115 -7.95 0.16 8.02
CA LEU A 115 -6.72 -0.54 8.39
C LEU A 115 -5.81 -0.58 7.15
N VAL A 116 -4.62 0.00 7.27
CA VAL A 116 -3.59 -0.02 6.23
C VAL A 116 -2.60 -1.12 6.55
N THR A 117 -2.30 -1.97 5.58
CA THR A 117 -1.29 -3.03 5.69
C THR A 117 -0.29 -2.90 4.55
N VAL A 118 1.00 -2.88 4.88
CA VAL A 118 2.09 -2.80 3.90
C VAL A 118 3.16 -3.86 4.18
N VAL A 119 3.78 -4.36 3.10
CA VAL A 119 4.85 -5.36 3.17
C VAL A 119 5.99 -4.99 2.22
N ALA A 120 7.21 -5.02 2.76
CA ALA A 120 8.46 -5.02 2.00
C ALA A 120 9.03 -6.45 1.93
N THR A 121 9.72 -6.78 0.84
CA THR A 121 10.39 -8.08 0.64
C THR A 121 11.83 -8.11 1.14
N GLN A 122 12.21 -7.07 1.89
CA GLN A 122 13.49 -6.94 2.55
C GLN A 122 13.25 -6.46 3.99
N PRO A 123 14.00 -6.98 4.97
CA PRO A 123 13.92 -6.49 6.34
C PRO A 123 14.51 -5.08 6.44
N ILE A 124 13.98 -4.28 7.35
CA ILE A 124 14.55 -2.99 7.72
C ILE A 124 15.67 -3.27 8.72
N ALA A 125 16.88 -3.49 8.20
CA ALA A 125 18.07 -3.68 9.02
C ALA A 125 18.33 -2.39 9.82
N PHE A 126 18.36 -2.49 11.15
CA PHE A 126 18.83 -1.45 12.08
C PHE A 126 17.96 -0.17 12.06
N LEU A 127 17.13 -0.01 13.09
CA LEU A 127 16.24 1.13 13.26
C LEU A 127 16.94 2.41 13.79
N GLY A 128 18.22 2.33 14.19
CA GLY A 128 19.01 3.46 14.71
C GLY A 128 19.27 3.42 16.22
N ALA A 129 20.23 4.24 16.69
CA ALA A 129 20.39 4.71 18.08
C ALA A 129 20.28 3.67 19.22
N GLY A 130 20.88 2.48 19.06
CA GLY A 130 20.86 1.44 20.11
C GLY A 130 19.56 0.63 20.18
N MET A 131 18.67 0.75 19.18
CA MET A 131 17.56 -0.18 19.02
C MET A 131 18.12 -1.58 18.70
N PRO A 132 17.50 -2.65 19.24
CA PRO A 132 17.99 -4.00 19.01
C PRO A 132 18.08 -4.28 17.51
N GLU A 133 19.31 -4.55 17.05
CA GLU A 133 19.53 -4.95 15.67
C GLU A 133 18.81 -6.26 15.40
N GLN A 134 17.77 -6.20 14.57
CA GLN A 134 17.19 -7.41 14.00
C GLN A 134 18.09 -7.84 12.84
N LYS A 135 19.08 -8.67 13.16
CA LYS A 135 19.88 -9.32 12.13
C LYS A 135 18.93 -10.19 11.28
N PRO A 136 18.94 -10.10 9.95
CA PRO A 136 18.14 -10.97 9.11
C PRO A 136 18.44 -12.42 9.45
N LYS A 137 17.44 -13.12 9.99
CA LYS A 137 17.51 -14.56 10.26
C LYS A 137 16.77 -15.28 9.14
N THR A 138 17.16 -16.52 8.86
CA THR A 138 16.44 -17.37 7.91
C THR A 138 14.96 -17.42 8.29
N GLY A 139 14.07 -17.04 7.36
CA GLY A 139 12.62 -16.93 7.59
C GLY A 139 12.11 -15.52 7.94
N TYR A 140 12.98 -14.55 8.24
CA TYR A 140 12.63 -13.18 8.63
C TYR A 140 13.04 -12.17 7.55
N GLN A 141 12.42 -12.33 6.39
CA GLN A 141 12.81 -11.61 5.17
C GLN A 141 11.87 -10.48 4.79
N TYR A 142 10.80 -10.27 5.57
CA TYR A 142 9.81 -9.24 5.28
C TYR A 142 9.86 -8.13 6.31
N ALA A 143 9.69 -6.89 5.89
CA ALA A 143 9.24 -5.85 6.81
C ALA A 143 7.73 -5.70 6.64
N PHE A 144 7.01 -5.57 7.76
CA PHE A 144 5.56 -5.49 7.79
C PHE A 144 5.14 -4.30 8.64
N ALA A 145 4.15 -3.52 8.18
CA ALA A 145 3.50 -2.55 9.04
C ALA A 145 1.99 -2.63 8.87
N THR A 146 1.28 -2.49 9.98
CA THR A 146 -0.18 -2.38 10.01
C THR A 146 -0.60 -1.25 10.94
N PHE A 147 -1.53 -0.42 10.51
CA PHE A 147 -1.98 0.72 11.31
C PHE A 147 -3.37 1.16 10.88
N GLU A 148 -4.15 1.65 11.84
CA GLU A 148 -5.48 2.19 11.57
C GLU A 148 -5.39 3.70 11.34
N VAL A 149 -6.19 4.20 10.41
CA VAL A 149 -6.44 5.63 10.20
C VAL A 149 -7.94 5.88 10.17
N ASP A 150 -8.38 6.91 10.87
CA ASP A 150 -9.76 7.38 10.85
C ASP A 150 -10.09 8.14 9.55
N GLY A 151 -11.35 8.57 9.40
CA GLY A 151 -11.79 9.37 8.26
C GLY A 151 -11.10 10.74 8.12
N SER A 152 -10.42 11.22 9.17
CA SER A 152 -9.59 12.44 9.15
C SER A 152 -8.12 12.14 8.85
N GLY A 153 -7.78 10.89 8.59
CA GLY A 153 -6.42 10.46 8.29
C GLY A 153 -5.52 10.30 9.52
N LYS A 154 -6.07 10.27 10.75
CA LYS A 154 -5.29 10.13 11.98
C LYS A 154 -5.37 8.72 12.54
N GLY A 155 -4.26 8.23 13.08
CA GLY A 155 -4.18 6.93 13.73
C GLY A 155 -3.56 7.02 15.12
N VAL A 156 -4.15 6.30 16.08
CA VAL A 156 -3.67 6.26 17.47
C VAL A 156 -2.60 5.18 17.68
N ALA A 157 -2.65 4.12 16.89
CA ALA A 157 -1.87 2.92 17.09
C ALA A 157 -1.61 2.17 15.78
N GLY A 158 -0.41 1.59 15.69
CA GLY A 158 -0.06 0.61 14.69
C GLY A 158 1.13 -0.21 15.14
N ASP A 159 1.45 -1.23 14.39
CA ASP A 159 2.56 -2.14 14.67
C ASP A 159 3.45 -2.24 13.44
N LEU A 160 4.76 -2.18 13.69
CA LEU A 160 5.82 -2.34 12.71
C LEU A 160 6.68 -3.53 13.11
N ALA A 161 6.88 -4.45 12.18
CA ALA A 161 7.82 -5.54 12.27
C ALA A 161 8.97 -5.26 11.28
N PRO A 162 10.15 -4.82 11.74
CA PRO A 162 11.31 -4.56 10.90
C PRO A 162 11.80 -5.81 10.16
N ALA A 163 11.69 -6.98 10.81
CA ALA A 163 11.91 -8.29 10.19
C ALA A 163 10.85 -9.26 10.72
N ALA A 164 10.08 -9.85 9.83
CA ALA A 164 8.96 -10.71 10.15
C ALA A 164 8.93 -11.94 9.26
N LYS A 165 8.36 -13.01 9.81
CA LYS A 165 7.80 -14.11 9.06
C LYS A 165 6.30 -13.88 8.90
N LEU A 166 5.75 -14.15 7.72
CA LEU A 166 4.34 -13.93 7.43
C LEU A 166 3.60 -15.27 7.34
N LYS A 167 2.34 -15.28 7.72
CA LYS A 167 1.42 -16.41 7.53
C LYS A 167 0.06 -15.92 7.07
N LEU A 168 -0.76 -16.88 6.65
CA LEU A 168 -2.19 -16.66 6.47
C LEU A 168 -2.90 -16.73 7.81
N GLY A 169 -3.70 -15.71 8.08
CA GLY A 169 -4.68 -15.68 9.15
C GLY A 169 -6.08 -16.04 8.66
N PRO A 170 -7.08 -15.98 9.56
CA PRO A 170 -8.48 -16.15 9.20
C PRO A 170 -8.89 -15.20 8.06
N GLY A 171 -9.68 -15.70 7.11
CA GLY A 171 -10.16 -14.90 5.95
C GLY A 171 -9.09 -14.60 4.89
N ASP A 172 -8.04 -15.42 4.81
CA ASP A 172 -6.89 -15.22 3.91
C ASP A 172 -6.23 -13.83 4.11
N ALA A 173 -6.16 -13.36 5.35
CA ALA A 173 -5.44 -12.15 5.70
C ALA A 173 -3.94 -12.44 5.82
N VAL A 174 -3.08 -11.54 5.33
CA VAL A 174 -1.65 -11.59 5.65
C VAL A 174 -1.48 -11.11 7.07
N VAL A 175 -0.98 -11.98 7.94
CA VAL A 175 -0.64 -11.65 9.32
C VAL A 175 0.80 -12.02 9.59
N VAL A 176 1.38 -11.34 10.58
CA VAL A 176 2.70 -11.70 11.07
C VAL A 176 2.60 -13.05 11.81
N ASP A 177 3.37 -14.02 11.35
CA ASP A 177 3.55 -15.31 12.02
C ASP A 177 4.43 -15.14 13.24
N ASP A 178 5.56 -14.47 13.03
CA ASP A 178 6.57 -14.23 14.04
C ASP A 178 7.26 -12.88 13.75
N TYR A 179 7.35 -12.06 14.78
CA TYR A 179 7.90 -10.70 14.70
C TYR A 179 9.44 -10.67 14.79
N GLY A 180 10.11 -11.82 14.94
CA GLY A 180 11.56 -11.97 15.07
C GLY A 180 12.11 -11.53 16.43
N VAL A 181 11.46 -10.53 17.03
CA VAL A 181 11.56 -9.97 18.38
C VAL A 181 10.20 -9.29 18.71
N GLU A 182 10.15 -8.38 19.69
CA GLU A 182 8.95 -7.59 20.01
C GLU A 182 8.55 -6.62 18.87
N ALA A 183 7.25 -6.48 18.64
CA ALA A 183 6.70 -5.54 17.65
C ALA A 183 7.04 -4.09 18.02
N VAL A 184 7.42 -3.29 17.03
CA VAL A 184 7.69 -1.86 17.21
C VAL A 184 6.37 -1.11 17.17
N ARG A 185 6.07 -0.32 18.20
CA ARG A 185 4.82 0.43 18.25
C ARG A 185 4.90 1.67 17.36
N LEU A 186 3.92 1.85 16.48
CA LEU A 186 3.71 3.08 15.74
C LEU A 186 2.71 3.97 16.49
N THR A 187 3.10 5.23 16.72
CA THR A 187 2.29 6.26 17.35
C THR A 187 2.27 7.54 16.52
N ALA A 188 1.36 8.47 16.85
CA ALA A 188 1.22 9.75 16.15
C ALA A 188 1.07 9.59 14.63
N ILE A 189 0.22 8.65 14.20
CA ILE A 189 0.03 8.34 12.79
C ILE A 189 -0.82 9.43 12.14
N SER A 190 -0.38 9.92 10.98
CA SER A 190 -1.12 10.87 10.16
C SER A 190 -0.92 10.58 8.69
N SER A 191 -1.98 10.57 7.90
CA SER A 191 -1.90 10.69 6.45
C SER A 191 -1.66 12.14 6.05
N LYS A 192 -0.90 12.35 4.97
CA LYS A 192 -0.72 13.61 4.28
C LYS A 192 -1.35 13.57 2.90
#